data_AF-A0A728Y064-F1
#
_entry.id   AF-A0A728Y064-F1
#
_cell.length_a   1.000
_cell.length_b   1.000
_cell.length_c   1.000
_cell.angle_alpha   90.00
_cell.angle_beta   90.00
_cell.angle_gamma   90.00
#
_symmetry.space_group_name_H-M   'P 1'
#
loop_
_entity.id
_entity.type
_entity.pdbx_description
1 polymer ?
#
loop_
_entity_poly.entity_id
_entity_poly.type
_entity_poly.pdbx_seq_one_letter_code
_entity_poly.pdbx_strand_id
1 'polypeptide(L)' 'DQVYLAAAKVGGIVANNTYPADFIYENMMIESNIIHAAHLHNVNKLLFLGSSCIYPKLARQPMAESELLQGTL' A
#
# COMPACT_ATOMS: atom_id res chain seq x y z
N ASP A 1 -4.41 20.68 9.29
CA ASP A 1 -5.11 19.38 9.22
C ASP A 1 -4.21 18.35 8.52
N GLN A 2 -4.16 17.10 8.99
CA GLN A 2 -3.26 16.03 8.48
C GLN A 2 -4.08 14.75 8.24
N VAL A 3 -3.63 13.87 7.34
CA VAL A 3 -4.28 12.57 7.07
C VAL A 3 -3.33 11.43 7.40
N TYR A 4 -3.81 10.46 8.17
CA TYR A 4 -3.16 9.16 8.36
C TYR A 4 -3.96 8.12 7.60
N LEU A 5 -3.45 7.68 6.44
CA LEU A 5 -4.12 6.70 5.60
C LEU A 5 -3.81 5.30 6.14
N ALA A 6 -4.58 4.90 7.15
CA ALA A 6 -4.53 3.59 7.80
C ALA A 6 -5.67 2.65 7.36
N ALA A 7 -6.52 3.10 6.43
CA ALA A 7 -7.59 2.29 5.85
C ALA A 7 -7.04 1.41 4.71
N ALA A 8 -7.29 0.11 4.79
CA ALA A 8 -6.88 -0.87 3.78
C ALA A 8 -7.72 -2.15 3.92
N LYS A 9 -7.85 -2.90 2.82
CA LYS A 9 -8.31 -4.29 2.84
C LYS A 9 -7.13 -5.18 3.18
N VAL A 10 -7.12 -5.73 4.39
CA VAL A 10 -6.02 -6.55 4.95
C VAL A 10 -6.53 -7.94 5.34
N GLY A 11 -5.67 -8.94 5.20
CA GLY A 11 -5.97 -10.31 5.65
C GLY A 11 -4.76 -11.24 5.55
N GLY A 12 -4.93 -12.47 6.02
CA GLY A 12 -3.89 -13.51 5.98
C GLY A 12 -3.76 -14.18 4.61
N ILE A 13 -2.90 -15.20 4.53
CA ILE A 13 -2.57 -15.94 3.29
C ILE A 13 -3.83 -16.46 2.58
N VAL A 14 -4.75 -17.10 3.31
CA VAL A 14 -5.99 -17.66 2.74
C VAL A 14 -6.84 -16.56 2.12
N ALA A 15 -7.01 -15.41 2.81
CA ALA A 15 -7.82 -14.32 2.31
C ALA A 15 -7.23 -13.68 1.04
N ASN A 16 -5.90 -13.48 0.99
CA ASN A 16 -5.21 -12.94 -0.19
C ASN A 16 -5.37 -13.85 -1.41
N ASN A 17 -5.30 -15.18 -1.21
CA ASN A 17 -5.48 -16.14 -2.30
C ASN A 17 -6.94 -16.35 -2.70
N THR A 18 -7.88 -16.21 -1.76
CA THR A 18 -9.32 -16.43 -2.03
C THR A 18 -9.96 -15.22 -2.71
N TYR A 19 -9.53 -13.99 -2.34
CA TYR A 19 -10.13 -12.74 -2.81
C TYR A 19 -9.13 -11.78 -3.47
N PRO A 20 -8.26 -12.23 -4.39
CA PRO A 20 -7.16 -11.40 -4.90
C PRO A 20 -7.65 -10.14 -5.62
N ALA A 21 -8.77 -10.22 -6.34
CA ALA A 21 -9.38 -9.09 -7.04
C ALA A 21 -9.87 -8.01 -6.06
N ASP A 22 -10.51 -8.42 -4.96
CA ASP A 22 -11.01 -7.49 -3.95
C ASP A 22 -9.85 -6.77 -3.26
N PHE A 23 -8.79 -7.51 -2.92
CA PHE A 23 -7.60 -6.94 -2.29
C PHE A 23 -6.93 -5.87 -3.17
N ILE A 24 -6.73 -6.12 -4.47
CA ILE A 24 -6.15 -5.10 -5.34
C ILE A 24 -7.12 -3.94 -5.58
N TYR A 25 -8.39 -4.23 -5.89
CA TYR A 25 -9.37 -3.21 -6.24
C TYR A 25 -9.67 -2.27 -5.07
N GLU A 26 -10.01 -2.80 -3.91
CA GLU A 26 -10.38 -1.99 -2.75
C GLU A 26 -9.21 -1.09 -2.31
N ASN A 27 -7.99 -1.64 -2.24
CA ASN A 27 -6.82 -0.85 -1.84
C ASN A 27 -6.50 0.24 -2.88
N MET A 28 -6.54 -0.05 -4.18
CA MET A 28 -6.34 0.95 -5.24
C MET A 28 -7.38 2.07 -5.18
N MET A 29 -8.65 1.72 -4.93
CA MET A 29 -9.72 2.72 -4.84
C MET A 29 -9.58 3.57 -3.58
N ILE A 30 -9.23 2.99 -2.43
CA ILE A 30 -9.01 3.72 -1.18
C ILE A 30 -7.85 4.71 -1.32
N GLU A 31 -6.69 4.25 -1.79
CA GLU A 31 -5.50 5.09 -1.91
C GLU A 31 -5.70 6.21 -2.95
N SER A 32 -6.27 5.88 -4.11
CA SER A 32 -6.51 6.85 -5.18
C SER A 32 -7.46 7.95 -4.72
N ASN A 33 -8.58 7.59 -4.10
CA ASN A 33 -9.59 8.54 -3.67
C ASN A 33 -9.08 9.48 -2.57
N ILE A 34 -8.44 8.93 -1.53
CA ILE A 34 -8.00 9.74 -0.38
C ILE A 34 -6.86 10.67 -0.77
N ILE A 35 -5.85 10.16 -1.49
CA ILE A 35 -4.70 10.98 -1.90
C ILE A 35 -5.14 12.09 -2.84
N HIS A 36 -5.99 11.77 -3.82
CA HIS A 36 -6.50 12.76 -4.76
C HIS A 36 -7.39 13.81 -4.06
N ALA A 37 -8.30 13.39 -3.19
CA ALA A 37 -9.15 14.31 -2.45
C ALA A 37 -8.35 15.22 -1.49
N ALA A 38 -7.32 14.69 -0.84
CA ALA A 38 -6.40 15.46 0.00
C ALA A 38 -5.71 16.57 -0.81
N HIS A 39 -5.24 16.24 -2.01
CA HIS A 39 -4.68 17.23 -2.94
C HIS A 39 -5.71 18.31 -3.32
N LEU A 40 -6.92 17.93 -3.74
CA LEU A 40 -7.98 18.87 -4.14
C LEU A 40 -8.41 19.83 -3.01
N HIS A 41 -8.28 19.42 -1.75
CA HIS A 41 -8.65 20.20 -0.58
C HIS A 41 -7.45 20.82 0.16
N ASN A 42 -6.29 20.92 -0.50
CA ASN A 42 -5.07 21.55 0.04
C ASN A 42 -4.55 20.93 1.35
N VAL A 43 -4.78 19.64 1.57
CA VAL A 43 -4.18 18.90 2.69
C VAL A 43 -2.75 18.52 2.34
N ASN A 44 -1.78 19.27 2.87
CA ASN A 44 -0.37 19.14 2.48
C ASN A 44 0.43 18.09 3.28
N LYS A 45 -0.19 17.44 4.28
CA LYS A 45 0.48 16.45 5.14
C LYS A 45 -0.35 15.17 5.19
N LEU A 46 0.17 14.11 4.55
CA LEU A 46 -0.43 12.78 4.53
C LEU A 46 0.65 11.73 4.82
N LEU A 47 0.34 10.77 5.68
CA LEU A 47 1.16 9.58 5.93
C LEU A 47 0.41 8.35 5.41
N PHE A 48 0.97 7.70 4.39
CA PHE A 48 0.47 6.44 3.83
C PHE A 48 1.18 5.26 4.50
N LEU A 49 0.40 4.32 5.04
CA LEU A 49 0.93 3.13 5.71
C LEU A 49 0.95 1.95 4.73
N GLY A 50 2.14 1.69 4.17
CA GLY A 50 2.39 0.51 3.34
C GLY A 50 2.55 -0.79 4.14
N SER A 51 3.07 -1.83 3.50
CA SER A 51 3.34 -3.14 4.11
C SER A 51 4.74 -3.62 3.73
N SER A 52 5.40 -4.42 4.59
CA SER A 52 6.67 -5.05 4.23
C SER A 52 6.54 -6.13 3.14
N CYS A 53 5.33 -6.61 2.86
CA CYS A 53 5.06 -7.58 1.80
C CYS A 53 5.29 -7.03 0.37
N ILE A 54 5.57 -5.73 0.24
CA ILE A 54 5.89 -5.09 -1.05
C ILE A 54 7.30 -5.42 -1.56
N TYR A 55 8.19 -5.90 -0.67
CA TYR A 55 9.56 -6.19 -1.05
C TYR A 55 9.67 -7.54 -1.77
N PRO A 56 10.66 -7.71 -2.66
CA PRO A 56 10.93 -8.99 -3.31
C PRO A 56 11.16 -10.11 -2.29
N LYS A 57 10.65 -11.31 -2.59
CA LYS A 57 10.78 -12.50 -1.72
C LYS A 57 12.23 -12.82 -1.33
N LEU A 58 13.19 -12.51 -2.19
CA LEU A 58 14.63 -12.77 -2.01
C LEU A 58 15.46 -11.49 -1.87
N ALA A 59 14.89 -10.42 -1.32
CA ALA A 59 15.60 -9.16 -1.05
C ALA A 59 16.82 -9.37 -0.13
N ARG A 60 17.86 -8.55 -0.32
CA ARG A 60 19.07 -8.56 0.50
C ARG A 60 18.74 -8.12 1.92
N GLN A 61 19.39 -8.75 2.90
CA GLN A 61 19.16 -8.49 4.32
C GLN A 61 20.37 -7.76 4.94
N PRO A 62 20.16 -6.72 5.78
CA PRO A 62 18.87 -6.11 6.11
C PRO A 62 18.24 -5.39 4.91
N MET A 63 16.91 -5.43 4.78
CA MET A 63 16.20 -4.78 3.68
C MET A 63 16.25 -3.26 3.82
N ALA A 64 16.90 -2.60 2.87
CA ALA A 64 16.84 -1.15 2.69
C ALA A 64 15.66 -0.78 1.77
N GLU A 65 15.21 0.47 1.81
CA GLU A 65 14.14 0.98 0.94
C GLU A 65 14.48 0.82 -0.55
N SER A 66 15.77 0.83 -0.90
CA SER A 66 16.23 0.61 -2.27
C SER A 66 15.90 -0.79 -2.81
N GLU A 67 15.58 -1.78 -1.96
CA GLU A 67 15.19 -3.14 -2.40
C GLU A 67 13.78 -3.18 -3.02
N LEU A 68 12.99 -2.11 -2.87
CA LEU A 68 11.66 -2.00 -3.46
C LEU A 68 11.74 -2.11 -5.00
N LEU A 69 10.83 -2.90 -5.61
CA LEU A 69 10.76 -3.14 -7.07
C LEU A 69 12.01 -3.78 -7.71
N GLN A 70 12.93 -4.37 -6.93
CA GLN A 70 14.07 -5.13 -7.49
C GLN A 70 13.73 -6.58 -7.88
N GLY A 71 12.44 -6.98 -7.82
CA GLY A 71 11.96 -8.32 -8.16
C GLY A 71 11.56 -8.47 -9.63
N THR A 72 11.32 -9.71 -10.07
CA THR A 72 10.71 -9.98 -11.38
C THR A 72 9.27 -9.47 -11.41
N LEU A 73 8.92 -8.71 -12.45
CA LEU A 73 7.57 -8.18 -12.72
C LEU A 73 6.75 -9.16 -13.57
#